data_AF-A0AAP5H3I9-F1
#
_entry.id   AF-A0AAP5H3I9-F1
#
_cell.length_a   1.000
_cell.length_b   1.000
_cell.length_c   1.000
_cell.angle_alpha   90.00
_cell.angle_beta   90.00
_cell.angle_gamma   90.00
#
_symmetry.space_group_name_H-M   'P 1'
#
loop_
_entity.id
_entity.type
_entity.pdbx_description
1 polymer ?
#
loop_
_entity_poly.entity_id
_entity_poly.type
_entity_poly.pdbx_seq_one_letter_code
_entity_poly.pdbx_strand_id
1 'polypeptide(L)' 'MDDKFIKELREISRDDRRRSEFMIQGLKETLEGRKAENAFKRWIRRKKEQKRITERFNQASSSDHK' A
#
# COMPACT_ATOMS: atom_id res chain seq x y z
N MET A 1 -1.76 -12.36 1.87
CA MET A 1 -2.08 -13.73 2.31
C MET A 1 -3.34 -13.65 3.14
N ASP A 2 -4.36 -14.41 2.75
CA ASP A 2 -5.62 -14.56 3.46
C ASP A 2 -5.68 -15.90 4.23
N ASP A 3 -6.70 -16.08 5.06
CA ASP A 3 -6.86 -17.29 5.87
C ASP A 3 -7.11 -18.54 5.03
N LYS A 4 -7.75 -18.36 3.87
CA LYS A 4 -7.99 -19.43 2.89
C LYS A 4 -6.66 -19.96 2.34
N PHE A 5 -5.75 -19.08 1.94
CA PHE A 5 -4.41 -19.43 1.49
C PHE A 5 -3.63 -20.17 2.57
N ILE A 6 -3.66 -19.71 3.83
CA ILE A 6 -2.96 -20.38 4.94
C ILE A 6 -3.53 -21.79 5.19
N LYS A 7 -4.85 -21.96 5.03
CA LYS A 7 -5.51 -23.26 5.16
C LYS A 7 -5.08 -24.22 4.04
N GLU A 8 -5.14 -23.79 2.78
CA GLU A 8 -4.67 -24.58 1.64
C GLU A 8 -3.18 -24.93 1.76
N LEU A 9 -2.36 -24.01 2.29
CA LEU A 9 -0.93 -24.25 2.51
C LEU A 9 -0.64 -25.27 3.62
N ARG A 10 -1.55 -25.42 4.59
CA ARG A 10 -1.46 -26.46 5.62
C ARG A 10 -1.85 -27.84 5.10
N GLU A 11 -2.73 -27.89 4.09
CA GLU A 11 -3.21 -29.14 3.49
C GLU A 11 -2.15 -29.78 2.56
N ILE A 12 -1.27 -28.99 1.95
CA ILE A 12 -0.18 -29.50 1.09
C ILE A 12 0.98 -30.03 1.96
N SER A 13 1.53 -31.20 1.66
CA SER A 13 2.69 -31.75 2.37
C SER A 13 3.91 -30.82 2.32
N ARG A 14 4.75 -30.83 3.37
CA ARG A 14 5.96 -29.99 3.44
C ARG A 14 7.00 -30.34 2.37
N ASP A 15 7.02 -31.60 1.95
CA ASP A 15 7.97 -32.11 0.94
C ASP A 15 7.43 -32.01 -0.49
N ASP A 16 6.22 -31.48 -0.66
CA ASP A 16 5.63 -31.27 -1.99
C ASP A 16 6.20 -29.99 -2.62
N ARG A 17 6.83 -30.14 -3.78
CA ARG A 17 7.33 -29.02 -4.60
C ARG A 17 6.25 -27.96 -4.84
N ARG A 18 4.99 -28.35 -4.99
CA ARG A 18 3.85 -27.42 -5.18
C ARG A 18 3.64 -26.48 -3.99
N ARG A 19 4.00 -26.91 -2.78
CA ARG A 19 3.93 -26.05 -1.58
C ARG A 19 4.86 -24.84 -1.69
N SER A 20 6.04 -25.05 -2.24
CA SER A 20 7.03 -23.98 -2.42
C SER A 20 6.58 -22.96 -3.47
N GLU A 21 6.01 -23.43 -4.57
CA GLU A 21 5.45 -22.57 -5.63
C GLU A 21 4.26 -21.76 -5.10
N PHE A 22 3.38 -22.40 -4.34
CA PHE A 22 2.24 -21.75 -3.71
C PHE A 22 2.66 -20.69 -2.68
N MET A 23 3.64 -21.00 -1.82
CA MET A 23 4.26 -20.04 -0.90
C MET A 23 4.80 -18.80 -1.63
N ILE A 24 5.56 -19.00 -2.70
CA ILE A 24 6.16 -17.92 -3.49
C ILE A 24 5.07 -17.04 -4.08
N GLN A 25 3.99 -17.62 -4.59
CA GLN A 25 2.86 -16.88 -5.13
C GLN A 25 2.20 -15.99 -4.07
N GLY A 26 1.84 -16.55 -2.91
CA GLY A 26 1.21 -15.77 -1.84
C GLY A 26 2.12 -14.67 -1.27
N LEU A 27 3.44 -14.90 -1.26
CA LEU A 27 4.41 -13.87 -0.90
C LEU A 27 4.47 -12.74 -1.94
N LYS A 28 4.47 -13.07 -3.23
CA LYS A 28 4.47 -12.09 -4.32
C LYS A 28 3.24 -11.18 -4.25
N GLU A 29 2.05 -11.77 -4.14
CA GLU A 29 0.80 -11.03 -4.01
C GLU A 29 0.80 -10.10 -2.78
N THR A 30 1.29 -10.60 -1.65
CA THR A 30 1.38 -9.79 -0.41
C THR A 30 2.35 -8.61 -0.56
N LEU A 31 3.49 -8.80 -1.24
CA LEU A 31 4.44 -7.72 -1.50
C LEU A 31 3.90 -6.68 -2.48
N GLU A 32 3.19 -7.10 -3.52
CA GLU A 32 2.53 -6.20 -4.47
C GLU A 32 1.45 -5.35 -3.78
N GLY A 33 0.61 -5.97 -2.94
CA GLY A 33 -0.38 -5.25 -2.14
C GLY A 33 0.25 -4.18 -1.24
N ARG A 34 1.33 -4.52 -0.53
CA ARG A 34 2.08 -3.56 0.31
C ARG A 34 2.72 -2.43 -0.51
N LYS A 35 3.24 -2.73 -1.71
CA LYS A 35 3.81 -1.71 -2.61
C LYS A 35 2.73 -0.72 -3.07
N ALA A 36 1.56 -1.23 -3.47
CA ALA A 36 0.43 -0.42 -3.89
C ALA A 36 -0.10 0.46 -2.73
N GLU A 37 -0.29 -0.12 -1.54
CA GLU A 37 -0.71 0.63 -0.35
C GLU A 37 0.29 1.75 0.00
N ASN A 38 1.59 1.48 -0.09
CA ASN A 38 2.62 2.49 0.13
C ASN A 38 2.62 3.60 -0.93
N ALA A 39 2.39 3.27 -2.20
CA ALA A 39 2.24 4.28 -3.26
C ALA A 39 1.02 5.16 -3.03
N PHE A 40 -0.12 4.56 -2.67
CA PHE A 40 -1.35 5.28 -2.37
C PHE A 40 -1.21 6.19 -1.15
N LYS A 41 -0.65 5.70 -0.03
CA LYS A 41 -0.36 6.53 1.16
C LYS A 41 0.56 7.71 0.82
N ARG A 42 1.60 7.47 0.01
CA ARG A 42 2.50 8.54 -0.48
C ARG A 42 1.75 9.57 -1.32
N TRP A 43 0.82 9.13 -2.18
CA TRP A 43 0.02 10.02 -3.00
C TRP A 43 -0.94 10.89 -2.17
N ILE A 44 -1.64 10.30 -1.20
CA ILE A 44 -2.49 11.05 -0.26
C ILE A 44 -1.67 12.11 0.49
N ARG A 45 -0.48 11.75 0.98
CA ARG A 45 0.40 12.68 1.69
C ARG A 45 0.77 13.88 0.81
N ARG A 46 1.18 13.64 -0.43
CA ARG A 46 1.50 14.69 -1.40
C ARG A 46 0.30 15.60 -1.68
N LYS A 47 -0.89 15.03 -1.89
CA LYS A 47 -2.13 15.82 -2.07
C LYS A 47 -2.43 16.71 -0.87
N LYS A 48 -2.22 16.22 0.36
CA LYS A 48 -2.44 16.98 1.59
C LYS A 48 -1.43 18.12 1.75
N GLU A 49 -0.16 17.88 1.42
CA GLU A 49 0.88 18.92 1.39
C GLU A 49 0.56 20.02 0.38
N GLN A 50 0.16 19.64 -0.85
CA GLN A 50 -0.24 20.61 -1.88
C GLN A 50 -1.41 21.48 -1.43
N LYS A 51 -2.46 20.89 -0.84
CA LYS A 51 -3.58 21.66 -0.29
C LYS A 51 -3.13 22.66 0.78
N ARG A 52 -2.27 22.24 1.72
CA ARG A 52 -1.73 23.13 2.76
C ARG A 52 -0.92 24.28 2.17
N ILE A 53 -0.13 24.03 1.12
CA ILE A 53 0.64 25.08 0.44
C ILE A 53 -0.31 26.08 -0.22
N THR A 54 -1.32 25.60 -0.94
CA THR A 54 -2.34 26.46 -1.58
C THR A 54 -3.11 27.28 -0.56
N GLU A 55 -3.54 26.68 0.55
CA GLU A 55 -4.22 27.38 1.65
C GLU A 55 -3.34 28.50 2.23
N ARG A 56 -2.07 28.23 2.51
CA ARG A 56 -1.13 29.25 3.02
C ARG A 56 -0.86 30.37 2.01
N PHE A 57 -0.75 30.04 0.73
CA PHE A 57 -0.56 31.03 -0.33
C PHE A 57 -1.76 31.97 -0.47
N ASN A 58 -2.98 31.42 -0.47
CA ASN A 58 -4.21 32.20 -0.53
C ASN A 58 -4.43 33.04 0.74
N GLN A 59 -3.96 32.57 1.90
CA GLN A 59 -4.03 33.32 3.15
C GLN A 59 -3.05 34.51 3.14
N ALA A 60 -1.84 34.32 2.60
CA ALA A 60 -0.85 35.39 2.44
C ALA A 60 -1.28 36.46 1.43
N SER A 61 -1.92 36.08 0.31
CA SER A 61 -2.43 37.05 -0.67
C SER A 61 -3.65 37.83 -0.18
N SER A 62 -4.37 37.31 0.82
CA SER A 62 -5.52 37.98 1.45
C SER A 62 -5.09 39.00 2.52
N SER A 63 -3.94 38.80 3.16
CA SER A 63 -3.40 39.70 4.18
C SER A 63 -2.68 40.94 3.63
N ASP A 64 -2.23 40.92 2.37
CA ASP A 64 -1.52 42.06 1.73
C ASP A 64 -2.45 43.14 1.15
N HIS A 65 -3.78 43.02 1.33
CA HIS A 65 -4.78 43.96 0.81
C HIS A 65 -5.52 44.79 1.88
N LYS A 66 -4.90 45.04 3.05
CA LYS A 66 -5.44 45.98 4.06
C LYS A 66 -4.47 47.07 4.45
#